data_AF-A0A7Z9YCA9-F1
#
_entry.id   AF-A0A7Z9YCA9-F1
#
_cell.length_a   1.000
_cell.length_b   1.000
_cell.length_c   1.000
_cell.angle_alpha   90.00
_cell.angle_beta   90.00
_cell.angle_gamma   90.00
#
_symmetry.space_group_name_H-M   'P 1'
#
loop_
_entity.id
_entity.type
_entity.pdbx_description
1 polymer ?
#
loop_
_entity_poly.entity_id
_entity_poly.type
_entity_poly.pdbx_seq_one_letter_code
_entity_poly.pdbx_strand_id
1 'polypeptide(L)'
;MVAPERRVVVELPSYREVMEEVKVELLRVVGEKVVEFQAEQFARWFGKPWQRERDAKGIILCPQCAESPGFERRGSRQRCFYTRYGKVEGALLQVTCRRCGCTFSPFVGFFSERGKRYSRDLVQSLVLSALTVSYHETSRRAEREAGVKAAAITVWRELREAYRKYQRRQKKASSRRGVLVADSTGVKTGKTKRGSPLNLAVKVTGRKLKGKRAKLDKELVTLSVGKWREDELKENRADLVITDGDPELKGVIARTQPGVPSQHCLFHAPRGLYQALYQDGSQGEWKYWEARLWGELRKPSAEGIAGVERLIAELDLSGLHSTATYLENAKPDLFTVTRLKEQGIAPALVMVATGAVEREFREINRRTEIGARWSDEGVERVARLLEEVRLNGARLEF
;
A
#
# COMPACT_ATOMS: atom_id res chain seq x y z
N MET A 1 18.25 8.97 -74.35
CA MET A 1 17.23 9.45 -73.41
C MET A 1 16.82 8.28 -72.53
N VAL A 2 17.31 8.22 -71.29
CA VAL A 2 16.91 7.18 -70.33
C VAL A 2 15.62 7.64 -69.67
N ALA A 3 14.56 6.83 -69.75
CA ALA A 3 13.28 7.15 -69.14
C ALA A 3 13.45 7.31 -67.62
N PRO A 4 12.80 8.30 -66.98
CA PRO A 4 12.94 8.50 -65.54
C PRO A 4 12.33 7.30 -64.80
N GLU A 5 13.14 6.62 -64.00
CA GLU A 5 12.68 5.60 -63.06
C GLU A 5 11.60 6.19 -62.15
N ARG A 6 10.35 5.77 -62.36
CA ARG A 6 9.28 6.00 -61.39
C ARG A 6 9.58 5.16 -60.15
N ARG A 7 10.23 5.78 -59.16
CA ARG A 7 10.30 5.22 -57.81
C ARG A 7 8.89 5.19 -57.23
N VAL A 8 8.30 4.00 -57.19
CA VAL A 8 7.08 3.74 -56.43
C VAL A 8 7.48 3.76 -54.96
N VAL A 9 7.15 4.85 -54.27
CA VAL A 9 7.27 4.91 -52.81
C VAL A 9 6.12 4.10 -52.26
N VAL A 10 6.41 2.88 -51.80
CA VAL A 10 5.45 2.08 -51.03
C VAL A 10 5.48 2.62 -49.60
N GLU A 11 4.40 3.29 -49.19
CA GLU A 11 4.21 3.62 -47.78
C GLU A 11 3.93 2.31 -47.02
N LEU A 12 4.98 1.79 -46.38
CA LEU A 12 4.84 0.64 -45.49
C LEU A 12 4.25 1.11 -44.16
N PRO A 13 3.24 0.42 -43.61
CA PRO A 13 2.73 0.73 -42.30
C PRO A 13 3.84 0.61 -41.27
N SER A 14 3.83 1.52 -40.30
CA SER A 14 4.75 1.47 -39.17
C SER A 14 4.54 0.20 -38.36
N TYR A 15 5.58 -0.26 -37.67
CA TYR A 15 5.49 -1.38 -36.72
C TYR A 15 4.32 -1.19 -35.73
N ARG A 16 4.05 0.04 -35.30
CA ARG A 16 2.96 0.34 -34.37
C ARG A 16 1.59 0.08 -34.98
N GLU A 17 1.38 0.45 -36.24
CA GLU A 17 0.11 0.22 -36.94
C GLU A 17 -0.14 -1.27 -37.13
N VAL A 18 0.87 -2.01 -37.59
CA VAL A 18 0.79 -3.48 -37.73
C VAL A 18 0.46 -4.15 -36.39
N MET A 19 1.12 -3.75 -35.30
CA MET A 19 0.88 -4.35 -33.99
C MET A 19 -0.50 -4.01 -33.40
N GLU A 20 -1.05 -2.83 -33.69
CA GLU A 20 -2.41 -2.49 -33.26
C GLU A 20 -3.45 -3.32 -34.01
N GLU A 21 -3.24 -3.56 -35.31
CA GLU A 21 -4.11 -4.42 -36.12
C GLU A 21 -4.10 -5.88 -35.61
N VAL A 22 -2.90 -6.43 -35.35
CA VAL A 22 -2.74 -7.76 -34.72
C VAL A 22 -3.46 -7.84 -33.38
N LYS A 23 -3.35 -6.80 -32.55
CA LYS A 23 -4.01 -6.74 -31.23
C LYS A 23 -5.53 -6.74 -31.36
N VAL A 24 -6.10 -5.97 -32.29
CA VAL A 24 -7.55 -5.95 -32.55
C VAL A 24 -8.03 -7.35 -32.94
N GLU A 25 -7.32 -8.02 -33.84
CA GLU A 25 -7.68 -9.36 -34.30
C GLU A 25 -7.58 -10.41 -33.18
N LEU A 26 -6.52 -10.37 -32.38
CA LEU A 26 -6.40 -11.25 -31.20
C LEU A 26 -7.54 -11.05 -30.21
N LEU A 27 -7.94 -9.79 -29.94
CA LEU A 27 -9.05 -9.51 -29.02
C LEU A 27 -10.41 -9.99 -29.58
N ARG A 28 -10.61 -9.94 -30.91
CA ARG A 28 -11.78 -10.51 -31.58
C ARG A 28 -11.83 -12.03 -31.40
N VAL A 29 -10.72 -12.72 -31.68
CA VAL A 29 -10.59 -14.17 -31.49
C VAL A 29 -10.85 -14.57 -30.04
N VAL A 30 -10.33 -13.80 -29.07
CA VAL A 30 -10.61 -14.04 -27.64
C VAL A 30 -12.12 -13.95 -27.37
N GLY A 31 -12.80 -12.92 -27.90
CA GLY A 31 -14.25 -12.77 -27.77
C GLY A 31 -15.04 -13.97 -28.30
N GLU A 32 -14.64 -14.48 -29.47
CA GLU A 32 -15.24 -15.67 -30.09
C GLU A 32 -15.01 -16.94 -29.24
N LYS A 33 -13.78 -17.16 -28.77
CA LYS A 33 -13.44 -18.28 -27.90
C LYS A 33 -14.18 -18.24 -26.57
N VAL A 34 -14.47 -17.04 -26.05
CA VAL A 34 -15.32 -16.87 -24.86
C VAL A 34 -16.76 -17.33 -25.12
N VAL A 35 -17.31 -17.07 -26.31
CA VAL A 35 -18.67 -17.52 -26.66
C VAL A 35 -18.69 -19.03 -26.91
N GLU A 36 -17.69 -19.58 -27.61
CA GLU A 36 -17.53 -21.03 -27.79
C GLU A 36 -17.47 -21.76 -26.44
N PHE A 37 -16.62 -21.28 -25.52
CA PHE A 37 -16.52 -21.84 -24.16
C PHE A 37 -17.87 -21.84 -23.43
N GLN A 38 -18.64 -20.75 -23.51
CA GLN A 38 -19.96 -20.68 -22.89
C GLN A 38 -20.94 -21.70 -23.52
N ALA A 39 -20.89 -21.87 -24.84
CA ALA A 39 -21.73 -22.82 -25.55
C ALA A 39 -21.39 -24.28 -25.15
N GLU A 40 -20.11 -24.60 -25.00
CA GLU A 40 -19.66 -25.90 -24.48
C GLU A 40 -20.16 -26.15 -23.06
N GLN A 41 -20.07 -25.15 -22.17
CA GLN A 41 -20.59 -25.29 -20.81
C GLN A 41 -22.12 -25.46 -20.81
N PHE A 42 -22.85 -24.70 -21.65
CA PHE A 42 -24.29 -24.88 -21.82
C PHE A 42 -24.64 -26.27 -22.32
N ALA A 43 -23.86 -26.82 -23.27
CA ALA A 43 -24.06 -28.18 -23.78
C ALA A 43 -23.84 -29.23 -22.68
N ARG A 44 -22.85 -29.02 -21.80
CA ARG A 44 -22.62 -29.89 -20.62
C ARG A 44 -23.75 -29.82 -19.61
N TRP A 45 -24.28 -28.62 -19.33
CA TRP A 45 -25.30 -28.42 -18.30
C TRP A 45 -26.72 -28.81 -18.73
N PHE A 46 -27.08 -28.52 -19.99
CA PHE A 46 -28.45 -28.68 -20.48
C PHE A 46 -28.59 -29.69 -21.63
N GLY A 47 -27.50 -30.24 -22.16
CA GLY A 47 -27.50 -31.11 -23.36
C GLY A 47 -27.30 -30.33 -24.67
N LYS A 48 -27.20 -31.01 -25.81
CA LYS A 48 -27.10 -30.30 -27.10
C LYS A 48 -28.41 -29.53 -27.38
N PRO A 49 -28.36 -28.42 -28.14
CA PRO A 49 -29.57 -27.74 -28.61
C PRO A 49 -30.56 -28.75 -29.21
N TRP A 50 -31.86 -28.55 -28.96
CA TRP A 50 -32.95 -29.35 -29.52
C TRP A 50 -33.04 -30.81 -29.04
N GLN A 51 -32.24 -31.21 -28.04
CA GLN A 51 -32.40 -32.48 -27.32
C GLN A 51 -33.23 -32.28 -26.06
N ARG A 52 -33.83 -33.37 -25.54
CA ARG A 52 -34.59 -33.33 -24.27
C ARG A 52 -33.69 -32.76 -23.18
N GLU A 53 -34.08 -31.60 -22.65
CA GLU A 53 -33.23 -30.81 -21.77
C GLU A 53 -32.86 -31.61 -20.51
N ARG A 54 -31.56 -31.64 -20.19
CA ARG A 54 -31.14 -31.92 -18.81
C ARG A 54 -31.42 -30.66 -18.01
N ASP A 55 -32.09 -30.80 -16.87
CA ASP A 55 -32.19 -29.68 -15.95
C ASP A 55 -30.82 -29.50 -15.29
N ALA A 56 -30.20 -28.33 -15.43
CA ALA A 56 -28.96 -27.92 -14.75
C ALA A 56 -29.16 -27.73 -13.23
N LYS A 57 -30.01 -28.59 -12.64
CA LYS A 57 -30.45 -28.58 -11.26
C LYS A 57 -29.27 -28.78 -10.34
N GLY A 58 -29.10 -27.86 -9.40
CA GLY A 58 -27.96 -27.81 -8.48
C GLY A 58 -26.66 -27.24 -9.06
N ILE A 59 -26.57 -27.01 -10.37
CA ILE A 59 -25.37 -26.43 -11.02
C ILE A 59 -25.44 -24.89 -11.00
N ILE A 60 -26.61 -24.34 -11.32
CA ILE A 60 -26.84 -22.90 -11.42
C ILE A 60 -27.89 -22.49 -10.38
N LEU A 61 -27.66 -21.38 -9.68
CA LEU A 61 -28.63 -20.76 -8.79
C LEU A 61 -29.20 -19.51 -9.44
N CYS A 62 -30.52 -19.34 -9.38
CA CYS A 62 -31.17 -18.12 -9.79
C CYS A 62 -30.77 -16.97 -8.84
N PRO A 63 -30.34 -15.81 -9.36
CA PRO A 63 -29.95 -14.68 -8.51
C PRO A 63 -31.13 -14.05 -7.76
N GLN A 64 -32.38 -14.32 -8.17
CA GLN A 64 -33.58 -13.75 -7.55
C GLN A 64 -34.22 -14.66 -6.50
N CYS A 65 -34.40 -15.96 -6.81
CA CYS A 65 -35.00 -16.91 -5.84
C CYS A 65 -33.98 -17.77 -5.09
N ALA A 66 -32.68 -17.62 -5.35
CA ALA A 66 -31.58 -18.38 -4.73
C ALA A 66 -31.67 -19.92 -4.87
N GLU A 67 -32.52 -20.41 -5.76
CA GLU A 67 -32.76 -21.84 -5.99
C GLU A 67 -32.37 -22.29 -7.41
N SER A 68 -32.42 -23.61 -7.63
CA SER A 68 -32.17 -24.24 -8.93
C SER A 68 -33.40 -25.00 -9.45
N PRO A 69 -34.52 -24.32 -9.76
CA PRO A 69 -35.79 -24.96 -10.11
C PRO A 69 -35.86 -25.46 -11.57
N GLY A 70 -34.73 -25.48 -12.29
CA GLY A 70 -34.67 -25.65 -13.74
C GLY A 70 -34.66 -24.31 -14.48
N PHE A 71 -34.07 -24.31 -15.68
CA PHE A 71 -33.85 -23.09 -16.47
C PHE A 71 -34.04 -23.34 -17.97
N GLU A 72 -34.58 -22.34 -18.65
CA GLU A 72 -34.78 -22.35 -20.10
C GLU A 72 -33.75 -21.49 -20.81
N ARG A 73 -33.23 -21.96 -21.94
CA ARG A 73 -32.31 -21.18 -22.78
C ARG A 73 -33.07 -20.08 -23.52
N ARG A 74 -32.59 -18.83 -23.45
CA ARG A 74 -33.26 -17.69 -24.10
C ARG A 74 -32.52 -17.10 -25.29
N GLY A 75 -31.18 -17.22 -25.31
CA GLY A 75 -30.34 -16.63 -26.35
C GLY A 75 -29.07 -16.03 -25.78
N SER A 76 -28.56 -14.97 -26.41
CA SER A 76 -27.36 -14.26 -25.96
C SER A 76 -27.58 -12.75 -25.90
N ARG A 77 -26.80 -12.09 -25.05
CA ARG A 77 -26.75 -10.63 -24.93
C ARG A 77 -25.36 -10.14 -25.29
N GLN A 78 -25.28 -9.26 -26.28
CA GLN A 78 -24.03 -8.58 -26.63
C GLN A 78 -23.46 -7.82 -25.44
N ARG A 79 -22.16 -7.98 -25.21
CA ARG A 79 -21.47 -7.37 -24.08
C ARG A 79 -20.01 -7.09 -24.43
N CYS A 80 -19.56 -5.93 -23.98
CA CYS A 80 -18.17 -5.53 -24.04
C CYS A 80 -17.52 -5.71 -22.66
N PHE A 81 -16.34 -6.33 -22.65
CA PHE A 81 -15.47 -6.45 -21.49
C PHE A 81 -14.20 -5.63 -21.71
N TYR A 82 -13.77 -4.91 -20.69
CA TYR A 82 -12.51 -4.17 -20.70
C TYR A 82 -11.49 -4.97 -19.92
N THR A 83 -10.39 -5.33 -20.57
CA THR A 83 -9.30 -6.11 -19.99
C THR A 83 -8.01 -5.31 -19.95
N ARG A 84 -6.97 -5.83 -19.29
CA ARG A 84 -5.64 -5.20 -19.32
C ARG A 84 -5.02 -5.18 -20.73
N TYR A 85 -5.52 -6.00 -21.64
CA TYR A 85 -5.03 -6.11 -23.02
C TYR A 85 -5.89 -5.29 -23.99
N GLY A 86 -7.14 -5.01 -23.61
CA GLY A 86 -8.02 -4.08 -24.29
C GLY A 86 -9.47 -4.49 -24.27
N LYS A 87 -10.22 -3.92 -25.22
CA LYS A 87 -11.66 -4.12 -25.37
C LYS A 87 -11.94 -5.48 -26.04
N VAL A 88 -12.64 -6.36 -25.34
CA VAL A 88 -13.12 -7.64 -25.87
C VAL A 88 -14.63 -7.52 -26.10
N GLU A 89 -15.03 -7.66 -27.35
CA GLU A 89 -16.44 -7.76 -27.73
C GLU A 89 -16.87 -9.22 -27.76
N GLY A 90 -18.06 -9.51 -27.27
CA GLY A 90 -18.60 -10.87 -27.29
C GLY A 90 -20.04 -10.89 -26.82
N ALA A 91 -20.52 -12.08 -26.47
CA ALA A 91 -21.88 -12.25 -25.99
C ALA A 91 -21.91 -13.07 -24.70
N LEU A 92 -22.93 -12.82 -23.87
CA LEU A 92 -23.25 -13.63 -22.71
C LEU A 92 -24.47 -14.48 -23.00
N LEU A 93 -24.34 -15.81 -22.92
CA LEU A 93 -25.49 -16.71 -23.02
C LEU A 93 -26.41 -16.55 -21.81
N GLN A 94 -27.71 -16.58 -22.05
CA GLN A 94 -28.75 -16.29 -21.05
C GLN A 94 -29.69 -17.46 -20.83
N VAL A 95 -30.15 -17.56 -19.59
CA VAL A 95 -31.19 -18.50 -19.16
C VAL A 95 -32.31 -17.77 -18.42
N THR A 96 -33.50 -18.34 -18.44
CA THR A 96 -34.67 -17.88 -17.68
C THR A 96 -35.01 -18.91 -16.61
N CYS A 97 -35.17 -18.47 -15.37
CA CYS A 97 -35.62 -19.31 -14.26
C CYS A 97 -37.08 -19.73 -14.46
N ARG A 98 -37.37 -21.04 -14.45
CA ARG A 98 -38.74 -21.57 -14.60
C ARG A 98 -39.68 -21.20 -13.44
N ARG A 99 -39.13 -20.92 -12.26
CA ARG A 99 -39.93 -20.57 -11.07
C ARG A 99 -40.34 -19.10 -11.03
N CYS A 100 -39.38 -18.19 -11.23
CA CYS A 100 -39.61 -16.75 -11.00
C CYS A 100 -39.52 -15.90 -12.27
N GLY A 101 -39.24 -16.50 -13.44
CA GLY A 101 -39.16 -15.80 -14.72
C GLY A 101 -37.93 -14.89 -14.89
N CYS A 102 -37.00 -14.85 -13.93
CA CYS A 102 -35.81 -14.01 -14.00
C CYS A 102 -34.86 -14.49 -15.10
N THR A 103 -34.47 -13.59 -16.02
CA THR A 103 -33.45 -13.87 -17.03
C THR A 103 -32.08 -13.34 -16.60
N PHE A 104 -31.07 -14.20 -16.62
CA PHE A 104 -29.70 -13.85 -16.28
C PHE A 104 -28.69 -14.67 -17.09
N SER A 105 -27.43 -14.28 -17.06
CA SER A 105 -26.35 -15.11 -17.60
C SER A 105 -25.58 -15.77 -16.46
N PRO A 106 -25.36 -17.09 -16.49
CA PRO A 106 -24.55 -17.79 -15.50
C PRO A 106 -23.07 -17.34 -15.50
N PHE A 107 -22.60 -16.71 -16.59
CA PHE A 107 -21.18 -16.37 -16.79
C PHE A 107 -20.79 -14.95 -16.39
N VAL A 108 -21.71 -14.15 -15.83
CA VAL A 108 -21.44 -12.74 -15.48
C VAL A 108 -20.26 -12.61 -14.50
N GLY A 109 -20.02 -13.61 -13.64
CA GLY A 109 -18.94 -13.61 -12.66
C GLY A 109 -17.59 -14.15 -13.16
N PHE A 110 -17.55 -14.68 -14.39
CA PHE A 110 -16.36 -15.33 -14.94
C PHE A 110 -15.27 -14.31 -15.32
N PHE A 111 -15.66 -13.22 -16.00
CA PHE A 111 -14.71 -12.20 -16.47
C PHE A 111 -14.53 -11.03 -15.50
N SER A 112 -15.58 -10.69 -14.77
CA SER A 112 -15.63 -9.53 -13.89
C SER A 112 -16.38 -9.88 -12.61
N GLU A 113 -16.36 -8.95 -11.65
CA GLU A 113 -17.38 -8.97 -10.61
C GLU A 113 -18.77 -8.84 -11.23
N ARG A 114 -19.79 -9.36 -10.52
CA ARG A 114 -21.17 -9.42 -11.03
C ARG A 114 -21.63 -8.03 -11.48
N GLY A 115 -21.97 -7.91 -12.77
CA GLY A 115 -22.50 -6.68 -13.34
C GLY A 115 -21.47 -5.65 -13.83
N LYS A 116 -20.18 -5.78 -13.47
CA LYS A 116 -19.13 -4.87 -13.94
C LYS A 116 -18.72 -5.17 -15.39
N ARG A 117 -18.05 -4.21 -16.03
CA ARG A 117 -17.47 -4.36 -17.39
C ARG A 117 -15.95 -4.47 -17.38
N TYR A 118 -15.30 -4.06 -16.30
CA TYR A 118 -13.86 -4.19 -16.13
C TYR A 118 -13.54 -5.58 -15.59
N SER A 119 -12.56 -6.23 -16.21
CA SER A 119 -12.04 -7.50 -15.74
C SER A 119 -11.24 -7.33 -14.45
N ARG A 120 -11.08 -8.41 -13.69
CA ARG A 120 -10.38 -8.38 -12.39
C ARG A 120 -8.91 -7.96 -12.52
N ASP A 121 -8.24 -8.44 -13.56
CA ASP A 121 -6.84 -8.12 -13.88
C ASP A 121 -6.66 -6.66 -14.33
N LEU A 122 -7.64 -6.09 -15.04
CA LEU A 122 -7.62 -4.66 -15.36
C LEU A 122 -7.81 -3.82 -14.11
N VAL A 123 -8.80 -4.16 -13.27
CA VAL A 123 -9.02 -3.47 -11.99
C VAL A 123 -7.77 -3.53 -11.12
N GLN A 124 -7.11 -4.69 -11.06
CA GLN A 124 -5.82 -4.85 -10.38
C GLN A 124 -4.75 -3.91 -10.94
N SER A 125 -4.59 -3.86 -12.26
CA SER A 125 -3.63 -2.97 -12.92
C SER A 125 -3.91 -1.49 -12.63
N LEU A 126 -5.18 -1.09 -12.67
CA LEU A 126 -5.62 0.27 -12.36
C LEU A 126 -5.29 0.64 -10.91
N VAL A 127 -5.61 -0.23 -9.95
CA VAL A 127 -5.34 0.05 -8.54
C VAL A 127 -3.85 0.09 -8.26
N LEU A 128 -3.06 -0.88 -8.74
CA LEU A 128 -1.61 -0.88 -8.56
C LEU A 128 -0.96 0.37 -9.17
N SER A 129 -1.41 0.78 -10.37
CA SER A 129 -0.96 2.03 -11.00
C SER A 129 -1.32 3.24 -10.14
N ALA A 130 -2.55 3.30 -9.63
CA ALA A 130 -3.04 4.38 -8.79
C ALA A 130 -2.35 4.49 -7.43
N LEU A 131 -1.62 3.46 -6.97
CA LEU A 131 -0.75 3.53 -5.79
C LEU A 131 0.59 4.23 -6.07
N THR A 132 0.95 4.43 -7.35
CA THR A 132 2.22 5.05 -7.74
C THR A 132 2.06 6.40 -8.42
N VAL A 133 0.95 6.62 -9.13
CA VAL A 133 0.68 7.87 -9.87
C VAL A 133 -0.74 8.38 -9.61
N SER A 134 -1.06 9.58 -10.13
CA SER A 134 -2.40 10.17 -9.99
C SER A 134 -3.48 9.31 -10.67
N TYR A 135 -4.75 9.49 -10.27
CA TYR A 135 -5.88 8.81 -10.91
C TYR A 135 -6.04 9.20 -12.39
N HIS A 136 -5.74 10.45 -12.74
CA HIS A 136 -5.73 10.91 -14.13
C HIS A 136 -4.60 10.26 -14.93
N GLU A 137 -3.40 10.16 -14.36
CA GLU A 137 -2.29 9.49 -15.05
C GLU A 137 -2.56 7.99 -15.20
N THR A 138 -3.16 7.36 -14.20
CA THR A 138 -3.62 5.97 -14.29
C THR A 138 -4.62 5.78 -15.43
N SER A 139 -5.62 6.67 -15.54
CA SER A 139 -6.58 6.67 -16.65
C SER A 139 -5.87 6.81 -18.01
N ARG A 140 -4.92 7.75 -18.12
CA ARG A 140 -4.17 7.97 -19.37
C ARG A 140 -3.31 6.77 -19.75
N ARG A 141 -2.68 6.10 -18.77
CA ARG A 141 -1.92 4.87 -19.01
C ARG A 141 -2.81 3.75 -19.53
N ALA A 142 -3.97 3.53 -18.89
CA ALA A 142 -4.93 2.52 -19.35
C ALA A 142 -5.44 2.79 -20.78
N GLU A 143 -5.64 4.05 -21.13
CA GLU A 143 -6.03 4.45 -22.49
C GLU A 143 -4.89 4.22 -23.49
N ARG A 144 -3.65 4.61 -23.17
CA ARG A 144 -2.48 4.42 -24.05
C ARG A 144 -2.11 2.94 -24.26
N GLU A 145 -2.17 2.13 -23.21
CA GLU A 145 -1.67 0.74 -23.23
C GLU A 145 -2.76 -0.24 -23.66
N ALA A 146 -3.98 -0.09 -23.13
CA ALA A 146 -5.08 -1.02 -23.36
C ALA A 146 -6.20 -0.44 -24.23
N GLY A 147 -6.16 0.84 -24.61
CA GLY A 147 -7.30 1.49 -25.29
C GLY A 147 -8.53 1.62 -24.39
N VAL A 148 -8.36 1.55 -23.06
CA VAL A 148 -9.47 1.56 -22.10
C VAL A 148 -9.56 2.91 -21.40
N LYS A 149 -10.64 3.65 -21.68
CA LYS A 149 -10.93 4.94 -21.05
C LYS A 149 -11.58 4.78 -19.66
N ALA A 150 -10.78 4.44 -18.67
CA ALA A 150 -11.22 4.36 -17.27
C ALA A 150 -11.11 5.73 -16.57
N ALA A 151 -12.20 6.51 -16.55
CA ALA A 151 -12.20 7.84 -15.94
C ALA A 151 -11.61 7.86 -14.52
N ALA A 152 -10.93 8.94 -14.13
CA ALA A 152 -10.25 9.06 -12.83
C ALA A 152 -11.14 8.72 -11.62
N ILE A 153 -12.43 9.09 -11.68
CA ILE A 153 -13.41 8.74 -10.64
C ILE A 153 -13.68 7.23 -10.55
N THR A 154 -13.60 6.51 -11.67
CA THR A 154 -13.69 5.05 -11.71
C THR A 154 -12.48 4.44 -11.01
N VAL A 155 -11.27 4.91 -11.34
CA VAL A 155 -10.03 4.46 -10.68
C VAL A 155 -10.10 4.66 -9.17
N TRP A 156 -10.55 5.84 -8.72
CA TRP A 156 -10.76 6.13 -7.31
C TRP A 156 -11.76 5.17 -6.65
N ARG A 157 -12.88 4.87 -7.32
CA ARG A 157 -13.89 3.94 -6.81
C ARG A 157 -13.35 2.52 -6.67
N GLU A 158 -12.62 2.03 -7.67
CA GLU A 158 -12.01 0.70 -7.61
C GLU A 158 -10.93 0.62 -6.52
N LEU A 159 -10.12 1.68 -6.31
CA LEU A 159 -9.18 1.73 -5.19
C LEU A 159 -9.89 1.72 -3.84
N ARG A 160 -11.00 2.48 -3.70
CA ARG A 160 -11.82 2.48 -2.49
C ARG A 160 -12.41 1.10 -2.20
N GLU A 161 -12.84 0.39 -3.24
CA GLU A 161 -13.36 -0.97 -3.11
C GLU A 161 -12.26 -1.98 -2.74
N ALA A 162 -11.07 -1.86 -3.34
CA ALA A 162 -9.89 -2.61 -2.96
C ALA A 162 -9.56 -2.43 -1.48
N TYR A 163 -9.61 -1.18 -1.00
CA TYR A 163 -9.40 -0.87 0.40
C TYR A 163 -10.47 -1.50 1.31
N ARG A 164 -11.74 -1.46 0.93
CA ARG A 164 -12.82 -2.12 1.70
C ARG A 164 -12.60 -3.62 1.80
N LYS A 165 -12.16 -4.27 0.72
CA LYS A 165 -11.80 -5.69 0.74
C LYS A 165 -10.61 -5.96 1.64
N TYR A 166 -9.58 -5.11 1.56
CA TYR A 166 -8.42 -5.15 2.46
C TYR A 166 -8.86 -5.04 3.94
N GLN A 167 -9.72 -4.08 4.29
CA GLN A 167 -10.20 -3.92 5.67
C GLN A 167 -11.00 -5.12 6.19
N ARG A 168 -11.76 -5.79 5.33
CA ARG A 168 -12.52 -7.01 5.70
C ARG A 168 -11.62 -8.21 5.97
N ARG A 169 -10.43 -8.24 5.37
CA ARG A 169 -9.42 -9.25 5.69
C ARG A 169 -8.86 -8.87 7.05
N GLN A 170 -9.35 -9.54 8.11
CA GLN A 170 -8.75 -9.39 9.42
C GLN A 170 -7.25 -9.65 9.30
N LYS A 171 -6.47 -8.62 9.61
CA LYS A 171 -5.02 -8.76 9.70
C LYS A 171 -4.75 -9.60 10.93
N LYS A 172 -4.36 -10.86 10.75
CA LYS A 172 -3.89 -11.65 11.89
C LYS A 172 -2.67 -10.96 12.48
N ALA A 173 -2.74 -10.61 13.76
CA ALA A 173 -1.61 -10.09 14.48
C ALA A 173 -0.43 -11.06 14.32
N SER A 174 0.72 -10.52 13.94
CA SER A 174 1.90 -11.33 13.72
C SER A 174 2.47 -11.75 15.08
N SER A 175 2.54 -13.06 15.33
CA SER A 175 3.17 -13.62 16.52
C SER A 175 4.70 -13.50 16.51
N ARG A 176 5.30 -13.08 15.39
CA ARG A 176 6.76 -12.89 15.30
C ARG A 176 7.17 -11.73 16.20
N ARG A 177 8.14 -12.00 17.05
CA ARG A 177 8.84 -10.96 17.81
C ARG A 177 9.78 -10.18 16.91
N GLY A 178 10.19 -8.99 17.34
CA GLY A 178 10.99 -8.07 16.54
C GLY A 178 11.05 -6.67 17.14
N VAL A 179 11.66 -5.75 16.39
CA VAL A 179 11.80 -4.35 16.78
C VAL A 179 10.67 -3.54 16.18
N LEU A 180 9.86 -2.89 17.02
CA LEU A 180 8.84 -1.95 16.58
C LEU A 180 9.49 -0.60 16.35
N VAL A 181 9.37 -0.07 15.14
CA VAL A 181 9.84 1.28 14.81
C VAL A 181 8.59 2.11 14.52
N ALA A 182 8.40 3.19 15.28
CA ALA A 182 7.26 4.08 15.15
C ALA A 182 7.73 5.52 14.99
N ASP A 183 7.07 6.25 14.10
CA ASP A 183 7.40 7.64 13.77
C ASP A 183 6.15 8.31 13.17
N SER A 184 6.16 9.63 13.06
CA SER A 184 5.09 10.44 12.49
C SER A 184 5.64 11.50 11.52
N THR A 185 4.92 11.75 10.43
CA THR A 185 5.26 12.81 9.47
C THR A 185 4.02 13.63 9.12
N GLY A 186 4.18 14.92 8.81
CA GLY A 186 3.08 15.72 8.27
C GLY A 186 2.71 15.30 6.85
N VAL A 187 1.42 15.20 6.54
CA VAL A 187 0.89 15.04 5.18
C VAL A 187 -0.08 16.17 4.83
N LYS A 188 -0.05 16.62 3.58
CA LYS A 188 -0.89 17.72 3.07
C LYS A 188 -2.35 17.28 2.90
N THR A 189 -3.08 17.21 3.99
CA THR A 189 -4.50 16.83 4.04
C THR A 189 -5.34 17.87 4.79
N GLY A 190 -6.67 17.74 4.75
CA GLY A 190 -7.55 18.57 5.56
C GLY A 190 -7.63 20.04 5.11
N LYS A 191 -8.10 20.91 6.01
CA LYS A 191 -8.34 22.33 5.73
C LYS A 191 -7.19 23.24 6.18
N THR A 192 -6.24 22.74 6.97
CA THR A 192 -5.16 23.53 7.56
C THR A 192 -3.94 23.58 6.62
N LYS A 193 -3.17 24.66 6.70
CA LYS A 193 -1.94 24.82 5.91
C LYS A 193 -0.87 23.77 6.25
N ARG A 194 -0.87 23.27 7.49
CA ARG A 194 0.09 22.27 8.00
C ARG A 194 -0.31 20.82 7.72
N GLY A 195 -1.56 20.57 7.36
CA GLY A 195 -2.06 19.22 7.11
C GLY A 195 -2.39 18.44 8.39
N SER A 196 -2.41 17.11 8.29
CA SER A 196 -2.60 16.18 9.41
C SER A 196 -1.33 15.32 9.62
N PRO A 197 -1.07 14.84 10.84
CA PRO A 197 -0.02 13.85 11.06
C PRO A 197 -0.39 12.52 10.40
N LEU A 198 0.58 11.88 9.75
CA LEU A 198 0.55 10.51 9.30
C LEU A 198 1.47 9.70 10.21
N ASN A 199 0.85 8.80 10.96
CA ASN A 199 1.49 7.95 11.95
C ASN A 199 1.78 6.60 11.32
N LEU A 200 2.99 6.07 11.50
CA LEU A 200 3.40 4.79 10.94
C LEU A 200 4.20 4.00 11.97
N ALA A 201 3.77 2.75 12.21
CA ALA A 201 4.58 1.77 12.91
C ALA A 201 4.82 0.53 12.04
N VAL A 202 6.07 0.12 11.99
CA VAL A 202 6.54 -1.06 11.26
C VAL A 202 7.32 -1.94 12.21
N LYS A 203 7.03 -3.24 12.20
CA LYS A 203 7.79 -4.24 12.94
C LYS A 203 8.88 -4.81 12.05
N VAL A 204 10.13 -4.68 12.47
CA VAL A 204 11.28 -5.30 11.81
C VAL A 204 11.52 -6.65 12.45
N THR A 205 11.37 -7.72 11.68
CA THR A 205 11.43 -9.12 12.16
C THR A 205 12.72 -9.82 11.77
N GLY A 206 13.51 -9.22 10.88
CA GLY A 206 14.76 -9.81 10.44
C GLY A 206 15.53 -8.95 9.45
N ARG A 207 16.70 -9.44 9.06
CA ARG A 207 17.58 -8.83 8.07
C ARG A 207 18.11 -9.92 7.15
N LYS A 208 18.02 -9.69 5.84
CA LYS A 208 18.51 -10.58 4.80
C LYS A 208 19.49 -9.85 3.88
N LEU A 209 20.48 -10.55 3.36
CA LEU A 209 21.33 -10.03 2.29
C LEU A 209 20.66 -10.31 0.94
N LYS A 210 20.52 -9.27 0.10
CA LYS A 210 20.11 -9.41 -1.29
C LYS A 210 21.20 -8.79 -2.17
N GLY A 211 22.07 -9.65 -2.70
CA GLY A 211 23.35 -9.20 -3.29
C GLY A 211 24.20 -8.51 -2.23
N LYS A 212 24.77 -7.33 -2.56
CA LYS A 212 25.59 -6.53 -1.63
C LYS A 212 24.80 -5.64 -0.67
N ARG A 213 23.47 -5.63 -0.74
CA ARG A 213 22.62 -4.75 0.08
C ARG A 213 21.87 -5.56 1.12
N ALA A 214 21.88 -5.07 2.35
CA ALA A 214 21.00 -5.60 3.37
C ALA A 214 19.57 -5.10 3.17
N LYS A 215 18.62 -6.02 3.21
CA LYS A 215 17.18 -5.77 3.20
C LYS A 215 16.61 -6.14 4.57
N LEU A 216 15.77 -5.28 5.12
CA LEU A 216 15.02 -5.58 6.34
C LEU A 216 13.75 -6.35 5.97
N ASP A 217 13.45 -7.40 6.73
CA ASP A 217 12.13 -8.01 6.75
C ASP A 217 11.24 -7.17 7.66
N LYS A 218 10.14 -6.67 7.09
CA LYS A 218 9.30 -5.66 7.72
C LYS A 218 7.84 -6.05 7.56
N GLU A 219 7.08 -5.84 8.62
CA GLU A 219 5.63 -6.07 8.66
C GLU A 219 4.97 -4.75 9.05
N LEU A 220 4.01 -4.29 8.25
CA LEU A 220 3.21 -3.12 8.60
C LEU A 220 2.43 -3.44 9.89
N VAL A 221 2.59 -2.65 10.95
CA VAL A 221 1.79 -2.79 12.17
C VAL A 221 0.58 -1.88 12.07
N THR A 222 0.82 -0.57 12.00
CA THR A 222 -0.26 0.41 11.85
C THR A 222 0.16 1.57 10.95
N LEU A 223 -0.82 2.16 10.28
CA LEU A 223 -0.69 3.43 9.55
C LEU A 223 -1.99 4.22 9.71
N SER A 224 -1.95 5.43 10.23
CA SER A 224 -3.17 6.26 10.34
C SER A 224 -2.90 7.72 10.07
N VAL A 225 -3.94 8.44 9.66
CA VAL A 225 -3.89 9.91 9.56
C VAL A 225 -4.68 10.52 10.72
N GLY A 226 -4.11 11.52 11.38
CA GLY A 226 -4.64 12.09 12.61
C GLY A 226 -4.17 11.32 13.84
N LYS A 227 -5.02 10.47 14.42
CA LYS A 227 -4.72 9.76 15.68
C LYS A 227 -4.08 8.40 15.43
N TRP A 228 -3.23 7.95 16.35
CA TRP A 228 -2.71 6.58 16.38
C TRP A 228 -3.84 5.55 16.54
N ARG A 229 -3.71 4.42 15.84
CA ARG A 229 -4.57 3.23 16.04
C ARG A 229 -3.95 2.34 17.11
N GLU A 230 -4.23 2.67 18.36
CA GLU A 230 -3.66 1.99 19.52
C GLU A 230 -4.08 0.51 19.63
N ASP A 231 -5.24 0.15 19.09
CA ASP A 231 -5.73 -1.23 18.98
C ASP A 231 -4.76 -2.10 18.16
N GLU A 232 -4.39 -1.66 16.96
CA GLU A 232 -3.45 -2.38 16.10
C GLU A 232 -2.05 -2.48 16.71
N LEU A 233 -1.63 -1.47 17.49
CA LEU A 233 -0.36 -1.51 18.23
C LEU A 233 -0.40 -2.54 19.36
N LYS A 234 -1.45 -2.56 20.18
CA LYS A 234 -1.60 -3.50 21.33
C LYS A 234 -1.56 -4.96 20.91
N GLU A 235 -2.11 -5.27 19.75
CA GLU A 235 -2.15 -6.64 19.22
C GLU A 235 -0.76 -7.16 18.80
N ASN A 236 0.22 -6.28 18.60
CA ASN A 236 1.56 -6.64 18.10
C ASN A 236 2.61 -6.53 19.21
N ARG A 237 3.14 -7.66 19.68
CA ARG A 237 4.21 -7.68 20.70
C ARG A 237 5.57 -7.40 20.06
N ALA A 238 6.34 -6.51 20.68
CA ALA A 238 7.72 -6.16 20.30
C ALA A 238 8.72 -6.52 21.41
N ASP A 239 9.98 -6.75 21.04
CA ASP A 239 11.08 -6.93 22.02
C ASP A 239 11.77 -5.60 22.35
N LEU A 240 11.64 -4.61 21.46
CA LEU A 240 12.24 -3.29 21.56
C LEU A 240 11.39 -2.31 20.75
N VAL A 241 11.21 -1.09 21.25
CA VAL A 241 10.56 0.00 20.52
C VAL A 241 11.59 1.08 20.18
N ILE A 242 11.48 1.67 19.00
CA ILE A 242 12.29 2.82 18.57
C ILE A 242 11.36 3.94 18.11
N THR A 243 11.54 5.11 18.71
CA THR A 243 10.81 6.34 18.38
C THR A 243 11.77 7.50 18.15
N ASP A 244 11.32 8.56 17.49
CA ASP A 244 12.02 9.84 17.43
C ASP A 244 12.05 10.62 18.76
N GLY A 245 11.29 10.14 19.75
CA GLY A 245 11.21 10.72 21.09
C GLY A 245 10.11 11.75 21.27
N ASP A 246 9.21 11.89 20.30
CA ASP A 246 8.01 12.70 20.43
C ASP A 246 7.20 12.32 21.70
N PRO A 247 6.83 13.28 22.57
CA PRO A 247 6.12 12.99 23.82
C PRO A 247 4.75 12.33 23.63
N GLU A 248 4.00 12.69 22.58
CA GLU A 248 2.70 12.08 22.29
C GLU A 248 2.88 10.60 21.92
N LEU A 249 3.82 10.31 21.03
CA LEU A 249 4.19 8.96 20.65
C LEU A 249 4.72 8.15 21.84
N LYS A 250 5.58 8.72 22.69
CA LYS A 250 6.03 8.04 23.93
C LYS A 250 4.83 7.64 24.80
N GLY A 251 3.86 8.53 24.96
CA GLY A 251 2.62 8.23 25.70
C GLY A 251 1.81 7.09 25.07
N VAL A 252 1.69 7.08 23.74
CA VAL A 252 1.04 5.99 22.99
C VAL A 252 1.77 4.66 23.19
N ILE A 253 3.09 4.64 23.08
CA ILE A 253 3.91 3.43 23.28
C ILE A 253 3.79 2.92 24.72
N ALA A 254 3.84 3.79 25.73
CA ALA A 254 3.67 3.38 27.12
C ALA A 254 2.33 2.67 27.39
N ARG A 255 1.25 3.11 26.73
CA ARG A 255 -0.09 2.48 26.84
C ARG A 255 -0.25 1.21 26.01
N THR A 256 0.48 1.10 24.90
CA THR A 256 0.27 0.02 23.90
C THR A 256 1.31 -1.09 23.98
N GLN A 257 2.50 -0.79 24.49
CA GLN A 257 3.65 -1.70 24.64
C GLN A 257 4.22 -1.61 26.08
N PRO A 258 3.39 -1.86 27.13
CA PRO A 258 3.85 -1.72 28.50
C PRO A 258 4.99 -2.67 28.83
N GLY A 259 6.04 -2.15 29.46
CA GLY A 259 7.22 -2.93 29.88
C GLY A 259 8.20 -3.28 28.76
N VAL A 260 7.94 -2.88 27.51
CA VAL A 260 8.89 -3.08 26.41
C VAL A 260 9.96 -1.99 26.47
N PRO A 261 11.26 -2.34 26.41
CA PRO A 261 12.33 -1.35 26.36
C PRO A 261 12.15 -0.39 25.18
N SER A 262 12.33 0.92 25.42
CA SER A 262 12.24 1.97 24.41
C SER A 262 13.60 2.60 24.15
N GLN A 263 13.92 2.84 22.88
CA GLN A 263 15.12 3.51 22.44
C GLN A 263 14.74 4.77 21.66
N HIS A 264 15.30 5.92 22.09
CA HIS A 264 15.23 7.14 21.32
C HIS A 264 16.16 7.02 20.09
N CYS A 265 15.67 7.41 18.93
CA CYS A 265 16.41 7.36 17.68
C CYS A 265 17.67 8.22 17.77
N LEU A 266 18.85 7.59 17.72
CA LEU A 266 20.14 8.29 17.84
C LEU A 266 20.41 9.25 16.68
N PHE A 267 19.69 9.11 15.57
CA PHE A 267 19.75 10.05 14.46
C PHE A 267 18.84 11.28 14.67
N HIS A 268 17.74 11.13 15.38
CA HIS A 268 16.84 12.23 15.74
C HIS A 268 17.26 12.96 17.01
N ALA A 269 17.99 12.31 17.93
CA ALA A 269 18.46 12.95 19.16
C ALA A 269 19.24 14.26 18.91
N PRO A 270 20.21 14.31 17.97
CA PRO A 270 20.84 15.57 17.62
C PRO A 270 19.83 16.56 17.01
N ARG A 271 18.93 16.13 16.11
CA ARG A 271 17.97 17.06 15.49
C ARG A 271 17.03 17.71 16.50
N GLY A 272 16.60 16.97 17.52
CA GLY A 272 15.83 17.52 18.62
C GLY A 272 16.63 18.55 19.43
N LEU A 273 17.92 18.27 19.66
CA LEU A 273 18.85 19.22 20.28
C LEU A 273 18.96 20.54 19.49
N TYR A 274 19.03 20.48 18.15
CA TYR A 274 19.03 21.69 17.31
C TYR A 274 17.77 22.54 17.51
N GLN A 275 16.60 21.89 17.53
CA GLN A 275 15.33 22.60 17.72
C GLN A 275 15.25 23.24 19.10
N ALA A 276 15.75 22.57 20.14
CA ALA A 276 15.79 23.12 21.48
C ALA A 276 16.78 24.31 21.59
N LEU A 277 17.95 24.21 20.95
CA LEU A 277 18.89 25.34 20.85
C LEU A 277 18.29 26.55 20.14
N TYR A 278 17.47 26.32 19.12
CA TYR A 278 16.73 27.40 18.45
C TYR A 278 15.73 28.07 19.39
N GLN A 279 15.06 27.32 20.28
CA GLN A 279 14.17 27.89 21.29
C GLN A 279 14.92 28.74 22.32
N ASP A 280 16.16 28.38 22.62
CA ASP A 280 17.05 29.15 23.49
C ASP A 280 17.78 30.30 22.75
N GLY A 281 17.57 30.46 21.44
CA GLY A 281 18.22 31.50 20.62
C GLY A 281 19.69 31.23 20.26
N SER A 282 20.18 30.01 20.50
CA SER A 282 21.59 29.61 20.41
C SER A 282 21.87 28.63 19.26
N GLN A 283 21.08 28.68 18.18
CA GLN A 283 21.26 27.81 17.00
C GLN A 283 22.66 27.89 16.35
N GLY A 284 23.41 28.99 16.57
CA GLY A 284 24.78 29.13 16.08
C GLY A 284 25.77 28.14 16.71
N GLU A 285 25.49 27.69 17.93
CA GLU A 285 26.34 26.75 18.68
C GLU A 285 26.03 25.28 18.37
N TRP A 286 25.09 25.03 17.45
CA TRP A 286 24.62 23.71 17.07
C TRP A 286 25.75 22.68 16.89
N LYS A 287 26.79 23.03 16.12
CA LYS A 287 27.89 22.10 15.81
C LYS A 287 28.71 21.72 17.03
N TYR A 288 28.87 22.64 17.97
CA TYR A 288 29.57 22.40 19.22
C TYR A 288 28.80 21.38 20.07
N TRP A 289 27.52 21.64 20.32
CA TRP A 289 26.68 20.76 21.15
C TRP A 289 26.37 19.41 20.47
N GLU A 290 26.17 19.39 19.15
CA GLU A 290 26.00 18.17 18.35
C GLU A 290 27.22 17.24 18.50
N ALA A 291 28.43 17.77 18.34
CA ALA A 291 29.65 16.98 18.42
C ALA A 291 29.86 16.37 19.81
N ARG A 292 29.56 17.13 20.87
CA ARG A 292 29.66 16.66 22.25
C ARG A 292 28.65 15.56 22.56
N LEU A 293 27.37 15.77 22.21
CA LEU A 293 26.34 14.74 22.37
C LEU A 293 26.74 13.45 21.63
N TRP A 294 27.21 13.56 20.38
CA TRP A 294 27.70 12.41 19.63
C TRP A 294 28.91 11.71 20.26
N GLY A 295 29.76 12.45 20.96
CA GLY A 295 30.87 11.90 21.73
C GLY A 295 30.34 11.02 22.87
N GLU A 296 29.34 11.49 23.60
CA GLU A 296 28.75 10.75 24.73
C GLU A 296 27.93 9.53 24.29
N LEU A 297 27.16 9.64 23.20
CA LEU A 297 26.33 8.55 22.67
C LEU A 297 27.11 7.32 22.17
N ARG A 298 28.43 7.45 21.97
CA ARG A 298 29.31 6.34 21.53
C ARG A 298 29.99 5.61 22.68
N LYS A 299 29.88 6.11 23.91
CA LYS A 299 30.51 5.51 25.09
C LYS A 299 29.67 4.33 25.62
N PRO A 300 30.26 3.48 26.48
CA PRO A 300 29.51 2.52 27.30
C PRO A 300 28.39 3.21 28.08
N SER A 301 27.31 2.48 28.42
CA SER A 301 26.08 3.10 28.89
C SER A 301 26.28 3.96 30.15
N ALA A 302 27.02 3.48 31.15
CA ALA A 302 27.28 4.21 32.39
C ALA A 302 28.07 5.51 32.15
N GLU A 303 29.15 5.44 31.36
CA GLU A 303 29.98 6.60 31.02
C GLU A 303 29.24 7.62 30.17
N GLY A 304 28.47 7.16 29.19
CA GLY A 304 27.67 8.00 28.30
C GLY A 304 26.53 8.70 29.03
N ILE A 305 25.85 8.01 29.96
CA ILE A 305 24.81 8.63 30.81
C ILE A 305 25.41 9.74 31.67
N ALA A 306 26.52 9.47 32.37
CA ALA A 306 27.22 10.47 33.17
C ALA A 306 27.72 11.65 32.31
N GLY A 307 28.11 11.37 31.07
CA GLY A 307 28.45 12.37 30.07
C GLY A 307 27.30 13.29 29.69
N VAL A 308 26.14 12.72 29.36
CA VAL A 308 24.94 13.48 29.06
C VAL A 308 24.47 14.30 30.26
N GLU A 309 24.61 13.79 31.49
CA GLU A 309 24.31 14.54 32.72
C GLU A 309 25.20 15.76 32.89
N ARG A 310 26.49 15.65 32.58
CA ARG A 310 27.40 16.82 32.54
C ARG A 310 26.98 17.82 31.47
N LEU A 311 26.60 17.34 30.27
CA LEU A 311 26.11 18.23 29.21
C LEU A 311 24.84 18.99 29.63
N ILE A 312 23.89 18.32 30.30
CA ILE A 312 22.68 18.94 30.84
C ILE A 312 23.05 20.05 31.82
N ALA A 313 23.92 19.76 32.81
CA ALA A 313 24.34 20.75 33.79
C ALA A 313 25.05 21.97 33.16
N GLU A 314 25.90 21.73 32.16
CA GLU A 314 26.59 22.81 31.44
C GLU A 314 25.63 23.67 30.59
N LEU A 315 24.63 23.05 29.96
CA LEU A 315 23.59 23.78 29.23
C LEU A 315 22.78 24.68 30.18
N ASP A 316 22.37 24.16 31.34
CA ASP A 316 21.63 24.94 32.34
C ASP A 316 22.46 26.11 32.89
N LEU A 317 23.74 25.88 33.19
CA LEU A 317 24.65 26.95 33.62
C LEU A 317 24.87 28.02 32.54
N SER A 318 24.71 27.65 31.27
CA SER A 318 24.81 28.55 30.12
C SER A 318 23.48 29.24 29.78
N GLY A 319 22.41 29.01 30.56
CA GLY A 319 21.08 29.56 30.33
C GLY A 319 20.29 28.87 29.21
N LEU A 320 20.74 27.71 28.73
CA LEU A 320 20.14 26.94 27.64
C LEU A 320 19.11 25.92 28.17
N HIS A 321 18.11 26.44 28.91
CA HIS A 321 17.19 25.62 29.68
C HIS A 321 16.28 24.73 28.83
N SER A 322 15.84 25.18 27.64
CA SER A 322 15.02 24.34 26.76
C SER A 322 15.83 23.16 26.23
N THR A 323 17.10 23.41 25.91
CA THR A 323 18.07 22.39 25.47
C THR A 323 18.40 21.39 26.57
N ALA A 324 18.61 21.87 27.80
CA ALA A 324 18.83 21.01 28.97
C ALA A 324 17.60 20.11 29.22
N THR A 325 16.40 20.71 29.27
CA THR A 325 15.12 20.02 29.45
C THR A 325 14.89 18.96 28.36
N TYR A 326 15.25 19.25 27.10
CA TYR A 326 15.17 18.28 26.02
C TYR A 326 16.03 17.05 26.29
N LEU A 327 17.29 17.26 26.66
CA LEU A 327 18.22 16.15 26.96
C LEU A 327 17.79 15.36 28.19
N GLU A 328 17.30 16.02 29.24
CA GLU A 328 16.75 15.34 30.41
C GLU A 328 15.62 14.37 30.04
N ASN A 329 14.69 14.83 29.20
CA ASN A 329 13.55 14.02 28.73
C ASN A 329 13.97 12.90 27.76
N ALA A 330 15.05 13.09 27.01
CA ALA A 330 15.58 12.10 26.08
C ALA A 330 16.46 11.05 26.78
N LYS A 331 17.23 11.45 27.79
CA LYS A 331 18.28 10.66 28.48
C LYS A 331 17.89 9.22 28.81
N PRO A 332 16.72 8.93 29.41
CA PRO A 332 16.35 7.57 29.81
C PRO A 332 16.36 6.57 28.65
N ASP A 333 16.10 7.04 27.43
CA ASP A 333 15.92 6.21 26.25
C ASP A 333 17.13 6.24 25.29
N LEU A 334 18.17 7.04 25.56
CA LEU A 334 19.33 7.18 24.66
C LEU A 334 20.24 5.95 24.68
N PHE A 335 20.34 5.26 25.82
CA PHE A 335 21.30 4.17 26.03
C PHE A 335 20.65 2.80 26.19
N THR A 336 19.34 2.67 25.96
CA THR A 336 18.60 1.42 26.17
C THR A 336 19.23 0.23 25.46
N VAL A 337 19.53 0.35 24.16
CA VAL A 337 20.13 -0.74 23.38
C VAL A 337 21.55 -1.07 23.86
N THR A 338 22.34 -0.06 24.20
CA THR A 338 23.71 -0.26 24.71
C THR A 338 23.68 -1.01 26.03
N ARG A 339 22.82 -0.60 26.98
CA ARG A 339 22.62 -1.27 28.27
C ARG A 339 22.18 -2.72 28.11
N LEU A 340 21.22 -2.99 27.23
CA LEU A 340 20.76 -4.37 26.97
C LEU A 340 21.88 -5.26 26.42
N LYS A 341 22.78 -4.71 25.59
CA LYS A 341 23.94 -5.45 25.07
C LYS A 341 24.95 -5.75 26.15
N GLU A 342 25.29 -4.76 26.99
CA GLU A 342 26.23 -4.92 28.10
C GLU A 342 25.72 -5.95 29.12
N GLN A 343 24.41 -6.01 29.33
CA GLN A 343 23.76 -7.01 30.19
C GLN A 343 23.63 -8.41 29.54
N GLY A 344 23.99 -8.56 28.26
CA GLY A 344 23.85 -9.84 27.54
C GLY A 344 22.42 -10.28 27.25
N ILE A 345 21.43 -9.39 27.40
CA ILE A 345 19.99 -9.67 27.21
C ILE A 345 19.39 -8.96 26.00
N ALA A 346 20.21 -8.34 25.15
CA ALA A 346 19.74 -7.69 23.94
C ALA A 346 19.02 -8.69 23.00
N PRO A 347 17.92 -8.26 22.36
CA PRO A 347 17.25 -9.10 21.37
C PRO A 347 18.18 -9.40 20.19
N ALA A 348 17.94 -10.53 19.51
CA ALA A 348 18.75 -10.96 18.36
C ALA A 348 18.82 -9.90 17.25
N LEU A 349 17.76 -9.10 17.10
CA LEU A 349 17.74 -7.94 16.24
C LEU A 349 17.73 -6.67 17.08
N VAL A 350 18.74 -5.82 16.88
CA VAL A 350 18.84 -4.49 17.49
C VAL A 350 18.91 -3.41 16.41
N MET A 351 18.28 -2.28 16.70
CA MET A 351 18.32 -1.08 15.88
C MET A 351 18.39 0.13 16.82
N VAL A 352 18.90 1.26 16.34
CA VAL A 352 19.04 2.49 17.13
C VAL A 352 18.49 3.73 16.41
N ALA A 353 17.85 3.54 15.25
CA ALA A 353 17.35 4.62 14.42
C ALA A 353 16.06 4.24 13.67
N THR A 354 15.25 5.26 13.32
CA THR A 354 13.95 5.10 12.66
C THR A 354 14.02 4.95 11.13
N GLY A 355 15.22 4.76 10.55
CA GLY A 355 15.41 4.69 9.10
C GLY A 355 14.59 3.61 8.37
N ALA A 356 14.03 2.62 9.07
CA ALA A 356 13.07 1.66 8.52
C ALA A 356 11.71 2.29 8.16
N VAL A 357 11.26 3.28 8.93
CA VAL A 357 10.01 4.04 8.76
C VAL A 357 10.24 5.25 7.86
N GLU A 358 11.35 5.98 8.04
CA GLU A 358 11.69 7.14 7.17
C GLU A 358 11.74 6.76 5.67
N ARG A 359 12.20 5.54 5.37
CA ARG A 359 12.18 5.02 4.00
C ARG A 359 10.78 4.85 3.45
N GLU A 360 9.82 4.43 4.26
CA GLU A 360 8.42 4.29 3.82
C GLU A 360 7.71 5.63 3.77
N PHE A 361 8.02 6.58 4.68
CA PHE A 361 7.53 7.96 4.53
C PHE A 361 7.94 8.58 3.21
N ARG A 362 9.18 8.36 2.74
CA ARG A 362 9.59 8.83 1.40
C ARG A 362 8.77 8.24 0.26
N GLU A 363 8.12 7.12 0.45
CA GLU A 363 7.39 6.40 -0.58
C GLU A 363 5.93 6.81 -0.55
N ILE A 364 5.38 6.90 0.64
CA ILE A 364 4.07 7.49 0.92
C ILE A 364 4.05 8.94 0.44
N ASN A 365 5.03 9.77 0.81
CA ASN A 365 5.10 11.18 0.42
C ASN A 365 5.18 11.33 -1.09
N ARG A 366 5.99 10.52 -1.78
CA ARG A 366 6.03 10.52 -3.26
C ARG A 366 4.65 10.29 -3.87
N ARG A 367 3.81 9.47 -3.23
CA ARG A 367 2.46 9.24 -3.72
C ARG A 367 1.48 10.33 -3.29
N THR A 368 1.53 10.80 -2.06
CA THR A 368 0.57 11.77 -1.51
C THR A 368 0.84 13.20 -1.99
N GLU A 369 2.08 13.52 -2.40
CA GLU A 369 2.41 14.78 -3.08
C GLU A 369 1.81 14.86 -4.49
N ILE A 370 1.55 13.71 -5.13
CA ILE A 370 0.88 13.62 -6.43
C ILE A 370 -0.64 13.74 -6.22
N GLY A 371 -1.11 14.97 -5.99
CA GLY A 371 -2.51 15.32 -5.82
C GLY A 371 -2.70 16.66 -5.11
N ALA A 372 -3.90 17.21 -5.17
CA ALA A 372 -4.30 18.39 -4.41
C ALA A 372 -5.55 18.06 -3.59
N ARG A 373 -5.66 18.65 -2.39
CA ARG A 373 -6.85 18.56 -1.52
C ARG A 373 -7.22 17.15 -1.08
N TRP A 374 -6.25 16.42 -0.56
CA TRP A 374 -6.54 15.13 0.04
C TRP A 374 -7.41 15.27 1.29
N SER A 375 -8.37 14.37 1.44
CA SER A 375 -8.93 14.07 2.76
C SER A 375 -8.01 13.14 3.53
N ASP A 376 -8.07 13.19 4.86
CA ASP A 376 -7.32 12.28 5.74
C ASP A 376 -7.61 10.82 5.39
N GLU A 377 -8.90 10.50 5.19
CA GLU A 377 -9.34 9.17 4.77
C GLU A 377 -8.79 8.79 3.39
N GLY A 378 -8.65 9.75 2.47
CA GLY A 378 -8.08 9.51 1.14
C GLY A 378 -6.60 9.12 1.21
N VAL A 379 -5.80 9.82 2.02
CA VAL A 379 -4.38 9.49 2.22
C VAL A 379 -4.22 8.17 2.95
N GLU A 380 -4.95 7.97 4.05
CA GLU A 380 -4.85 6.73 4.82
C GLU A 380 -5.11 5.50 3.95
N ARG A 381 -6.15 5.54 3.10
CA ARG A 381 -6.47 4.44 2.16
C ARG A 381 -5.33 4.12 1.22
N VAL A 382 -4.79 5.14 0.54
CA VAL A 382 -3.74 4.97 -0.46
C VAL A 382 -2.46 4.50 0.21
N ALA A 383 -2.08 5.11 1.33
CA ALA A 383 -0.86 4.79 2.07
C ALA A 383 -0.92 3.37 2.65
N ARG A 384 -2.04 2.96 3.26
CA ARG A 384 -2.23 1.58 3.75
C ARG A 384 -2.13 0.56 2.64
N LEU A 385 -2.81 0.75 1.51
CA LEU A 385 -2.73 -0.18 0.37
C LEU A 385 -1.33 -0.23 -0.23
N LEU A 386 -0.65 0.92 -0.35
CA LEU A 386 0.72 1.01 -0.84
C LEU A 386 1.66 0.19 0.03
N GLU A 387 1.63 0.40 1.35
CA GLU A 387 2.48 -0.33 2.29
C GLU A 387 2.14 -1.82 2.37
N GLU A 388 0.85 -2.17 2.29
CA GLU A 388 0.43 -3.58 2.25
C GLU A 388 1.01 -4.32 1.02
N VAL A 389 0.94 -3.69 -0.16
CA VAL A 389 1.52 -4.26 -1.39
C VAL A 389 3.04 -4.37 -1.30
N ARG A 390 3.71 -3.35 -0.74
CA ARG A 390 5.18 -3.28 -0.68
C ARG A 390 5.79 -4.21 0.36
N LEU A 391 5.22 -4.22 1.57
CA LEU A 391 5.80 -4.90 2.73
C LEU A 391 5.35 -6.36 2.82
N ASN A 392 4.06 -6.62 2.57
CA ASN A 392 3.52 -7.97 2.71
C ASN A 392 3.51 -8.75 1.39
N GLY A 393 3.92 -8.12 0.28
CA GLY A 393 3.89 -8.73 -1.06
C GLY A 393 2.50 -9.17 -1.47
N ALA A 394 1.47 -8.60 -0.83
CA ALA A 394 0.09 -9.00 -1.03
C ALA A 394 -0.27 -8.79 -2.50
N ARG A 395 -0.62 -9.89 -3.18
CA ARG A 395 -1.50 -9.77 -4.34
C ARG A 395 -2.80 -9.25 -3.77
N LEU A 396 -3.10 -7.97 -4.01
CA LEU A 396 -4.45 -7.46 -3.85
C LEU A 396 -5.34 -8.40 -4.66
N GLU A 397 -6.08 -9.29 -4.00
CA GLU A 397 -6.97 -10.21 -4.71
C GLU A 397 -8.24 -9.41 -4.95
N PHE A 398 -8.50 -9.16 -6.24
CA PHE A 398 -9.64 -8.42 -6.73
C PHE A 398 -10.78 -9.37 -7.08
#